data_AF-A0A0H3H599-F1
#
_entry.id   AF-A0A0H3H599-F1
#
_cell.length_a   1.000
_cell.length_b   1.000
_cell.length_c   1.000
_cell.angle_alpha   90.00
_cell.angle_beta   90.00
_cell.angle_gamma   90.00
#
_symmetry.space_group_name_H-M   'P 1'
#
loop_
_entity.id
_entity.type
_entity.pdbx_description
1 polymer ?
#
loop_
_entity_poly.entity_id
_entity_poly.type
_entity_poly.pdbx_seq_one_letter_code
_entity_poly.pdbx_strand_id
1 'polypeptide(L)'
;MTHQTHTIAESNNFIVLDKYTKAQPTGDSYQSESDLERELIQDLQNQGYEFLAVKSQTAMLANIRAQLQSLNGVAFNESEWRRFAEQYLDSPQ
;
A
#
# COMPACT_ATOMS: atom_id res chain seq x y z
N MET A 1 22.49 24.96 24.70
CA MET A 1 23.12 24.18 25.78
C MET A 1 23.58 22.87 25.19
N THR A 2 24.85 22.51 25.37
CA THR A 2 25.43 21.28 24.80
C THR A 2 24.85 20.08 25.56
N HIS A 3 23.98 19.29 24.93
CA HIS A 3 23.49 18.06 25.53
C HIS A 3 24.64 17.05 25.59
N GLN A 4 25.36 17.03 26.70
CA GLN A 4 26.48 16.11 26.91
C GLN A 4 25.90 14.75 27.29
N THR A 5 26.02 13.78 26.39
CA THR A 5 25.55 12.40 26.57
C THR A 5 26.68 11.53 27.13
N HIS A 6 26.34 10.64 28.06
CA HIS A 6 27.26 9.69 28.69
C HIS A 6 26.97 8.26 28.22
N THR A 7 28.02 7.49 27.92
CA THR A 7 27.92 6.09 27.53
C THR A 7 27.72 5.21 28.77
N ILE A 8 26.64 4.45 28.82
CA ILE A 8 26.34 3.47 29.89
C ILE A 8 27.00 2.12 29.58
N ALA A 9 26.93 1.70 28.33
CA ALA A 9 27.51 0.44 27.88
C ALA A 9 28.01 0.59 26.45
N GLU A 10 29.17 0.00 26.18
CA GLU A 10 29.82 0.01 24.88
C GLU A 10 30.24 -1.41 24.52
N SER A 11 29.90 -1.84 23.31
CA SER A 11 30.38 -3.08 22.71
C SER A 11 30.89 -2.78 21.30
N ASN A 12 31.50 -3.77 20.65
CA ASN A 12 31.98 -3.63 19.26
C ASN A 12 30.87 -3.25 18.26
N ASN A 13 29.59 -3.55 18.57
CA ASN A 13 28.48 -3.42 17.61
C ASN A 13 27.43 -2.39 18.03
N PHE A 14 27.40 -1.98 19.30
CA PHE A 14 26.38 -1.06 19.79
C PHE A 14 26.87 -0.26 21.00
N ILE A 15 26.33 0.96 21.13
CA ILE A 15 26.57 1.88 22.24
C ILE A 15 25.21 2.22 22.86
N VAL A 16 25.11 2.12 24.19
CA VAL A 16 23.94 2.54 24.96
C VAL A 16 24.27 3.85 25.67
N LEU A 17 23.44 4.86 25.44
CA LEU A 17 23.61 6.21 25.95
C LEU A 17 22.60 6.49 27.08
N ASP A 18 22.98 7.28 28.07
CA ASP A 18 22.08 7.71 29.16
C ASP A 18 20.89 8.54 28.65
N LYS A 19 21.14 9.33 27.61
CA LYS A 19 20.14 10.11 26.89
C LYS A 19 20.56 10.26 25.44
N TYR A 20 19.61 10.07 24.53
CA TYR A 20 19.80 10.34 23.11
C TYR A 20 18.77 11.37 22.66
N THR A 21 19.25 12.51 22.17
CA THR A 21 18.41 13.48 21.47
C THR A 21 18.60 13.23 19.98
N LYS A 22 17.54 12.81 19.27
CA LYS A 22 17.60 12.61 17.81
C LYS A 22 18.04 13.92 17.15
N ALA A 23 19.01 13.85 16.24
CA ALA A 23 19.50 15.02 15.52
C ALA A 23 18.45 15.50 14.52
N GLN A 24 17.68 16.53 14.91
CA GLN A 24 16.49 17.04 14.22
C GLN A 24 15.41 15.95 14.00
N PRO A 25 14.11 16.30 13.91
CA PRO A 25 13.19 15.38 13.29
C PRO A 25 13.68 15.18 11.86
N THR A 26 14.36 14.07 11.57
CA THR A 26 14.40 13.59 10.19
C THR A 26 12.94 13.53 9.77
N GLY A 27 12.62 14.14 8.64
CA GLY A 27 11.26 14.24 8.09
C GLY A 27 10.57 12.89 7.87
N ASP A 28 11.20 11.79 8.28
CA ASP A 28 10.59 10.52 8.67
C ASP A 28 9.66 10.73 9.89
N SER A 29 8.73 11.68 9.79
CA SER A 29 7.52 11.64 10.57
C SER A 29 6.86 10.32 10.18
N TYR A 30 6.64 9.45 11.15
CA TYR A 30 5.77 8.29 10.97
C TYR A 30 4.47 8.78 10.31
N GLN A 31 4.32 8.57 9.01
CA GLN A 31 3.05 8.77 8.32
C GLN A 31 2.13 7.65 8.80
N SER A 32 0.87 7.95 9.08
CA SER A 32 -0.09 6.89 9.34
C SER A 32 -0.30 6.09 8.05
N GLU A 33 -0.75 4.84 8.17
CA GLU A 33 -1.19 4.07 7.00
C GLU A 33 -2.28 4.82 6.21
N SER A 34 -3.13 5.58 6.90
CA SER A 34 -4.14 6.42 6.25
C SER A 34 -3.57 7.61 5.47
N ASP A 35 -2.44 8.18 5.91
CA ASP A 35 -1.75 9.23 5.17
C ASP A 35 -1.11 8.65 3.90
N LEU A 36 -0.46 7.48 4.04
CA LEU A 36 0.14 6.74 2.93
C LEU A 36 -0.91 6.30 1.90
N GLU A 37 -2.07 5.82 2.35
CA GLU A 37 -3.16 5.40 1.46
C GLU A 37 -3.72 6.58 0.65
N ARG A 38 -3.89 7.76 1.28
CA ARG A 38 -4.34 8.96 0.56
C ARG A 38 -3.32 9.42 -0.48
N GLU A 39 -2.04 9.39 -0.15
CA GLU A 39 -0.96 9.73 -1.09
C GLU A 39 -0.95 8.75 -2.28
N LEU A 40 -1.04 7.44 -2.01
CA LEU A 40 -1.11 6.41 -3.04
C LEU A 40 -2.30 6.60 -3.99
N ILE A 41 -3.50 6.87 -3.44
CA ILE A 41 -4.70 7.12 -4.25
C ILE A 41 -4.49 8.37 -5.13
N GLN A 42 -3.98 9.45 -4.55
CA GLN A 42 -3.75 10.69 -5.29
C GLN A 42 -2.74 10.50 -6.42
N ASP A 43 -1.66 9.75 -6.18
CA ASP A 43 -0.65 9.45 -7.19
C ASP A 43 -1.19 8.59 -8.34
N LEU A 44 -2.06 7.62 -8.03
CA LEU A 44 -2.74 6.82 -9.06
C LEU A 44 -3.67 7.71 -9.90
N GLN A 45 -4.43 8.60 -9.27
CA GLN A 45 -5.28 9.55 -10.01
C GLN A 45 -4.46 10.47 -10.92
N ASN A 46 -3.31 10.94 -10.45
CA ASN A 46 -2.39 11.76 -11.25
C ASN A 46 -1.79 10.99 -12.44
N GLN A 47 -1.64 9.66 -12.33
CA GLN A 47 -1.23 8.77 -13.42
C GLN A 47 -2.38 8.42 -14.39
N GLY A 48 -3.60 8.89 -14.13
CA GLY A 48 -4.77 8.68 -14.98
C GLY A 48 -5.66 7.51 -14.56
N TYR A 49 -5.43 6.90 -13.39
CA TYR A 49 -6.32 5.88 -12.85
C TYR A 49 -7.58 6.52 -12.25
N GLU A 50 -8.75 5.98 -12.61
CA GLU A 50 -10.02 6.41 -12.03
C GLU A 50 -10.18 5.87 -10.60
N PHE A 51 -10.58 6.74 -9.67
CA PHE A 51 -10.94 6.31 -8.32
C PHE A 51 -12.30 5.61 -8.32
N LEU A 52 -12.31 4.34 -7.94
CA LEU A 52 -13.53 3.54 -7.85
C LEU A 52 -13.92 3.29 -6.38
N ALA A 53 -15.08 3.81 -5.98
CA ALA A 53 -15.64 3.59 -4.65
C ALA A 53 -16.38 2.24 -4.54
N VAL A 54 -15.64 1.13 -4.50
CA VAL A 54 -16.19 -0.23 -4.29
C VAL A 54 -15.88 -0.75 -2.88
N LYS A 55 -16.86 -1.42 -2.27
CA LYS A 55 -16.76 -1.93 -0.88
C LYS A 55 -17.08 -3.42 -0.75
N SER A 56 -17.25 -4.14 -1.86
CA SER A 56 -17.52 -5.57 -1.86
C SER A 56 -16.72 -6.28 -2.94
N GLN A 57 -16.31 -7.52 -2.66
CA GLN A 57 -15.60 -8.37 -3.61
C GLN A 57 -16.42 -8.57 -4.89
N THR A 58 -17.75 -8.76 -4.77
CA THR A 58 -18.65 -8.90 -5.93
C THR A 58 -18.64 -7.66 -6.83
N ALA A 59 -18.70 -6.45 -6.26
CA ALA A 59 -18.66 -5.22 -7.06
C ALA A 59 -17.28 -4.99 -7.69
N MET A 60 -16.21 -5.35 -6.98
CA MET A 60 -14.84 -5.32 -7.51
C MET A 60 -14.67 -6.27 -8.70
N LEU A 61 -15.11 -7.52 -8.58
CA LEU A 61 -15.07 -8.51 -9.66
C LEU A 61 -15.94 -8.08 -10.86
N ALA A 62 -17.11 -7.49 -10.63
CA ALA A 62 -17.95 -6.95 -11.69
C ALA A 62 -17.26 -5.81 -12.46
N ASN A 63 -16.59 -4.90 -11.74
CA ASN A 63 -15.79 -3.86 -12.38
C ASN A 63 -14.62 -4.45 -13.18
N ILE A 64 -13.86 -5.38 -12.60
CA ILE A 64 -12.74 -6.05 -13.29
C ILE A 64 -13.23 -6.71 -14.58
N ARG A 65 -14.38 -7.42 -14.55
CA ARG A 65 -14.98 -8.01 -15.74
C ARG A 65 -15.25 -6.96 -16.81
N ALA A 66 -15.87 -5.84 -16.45
CA ALA A 66 -16.19 -4.77 -17.39
C ALA A 66 -14.92 -4.17 -18.02
N GLN A 67 -13.89 -3.89 -17.21
CA GLN A 67 -12.62 -3.34 -17.68
C GLN A 67 -11.86 -4.30 -18.59
N LEU A 68 -11.79 -5.59 -18.24
CA LEU A 68 -11.14 -6.62 -19.07
C LEU A 68 -11.87 -6.81 -20.41
N GLN A 69 -13.20 -6.83 -20.41
CA GLN A 69 -14.00 -6.93 -21.63
C GLN A 69 -13.76 -5.71 -22.54
N SER A 70 -13.77 -4.50 -21.97
CA SER A 70 -13.51 -3.26 -22.71
C SER A 70 -12.10 -3.22 -23.29
N LEU A 71 -11.09 -3.60 -22.51
CA LEU A 71 -9.70 -3.60 -22.94
C LEU A 71 -9.43 -4.57 -24.08
N ASN A 72 -10.07 -5.74 -24.05
CA ASN A 72 -9.79 -6.82 -25.01
C ASN A 72 -10.82 -6.93 -26.14
N GLY A 73 -11.90 -6.13 -26.13
CA GLY A 73 -12.96 -6.21 -27.12
C GLY A 73 -13.70 -7.56 -27.10
N VAL A 74 -13.84 -8.18 -25.92
CA VAL A 74 -14.49 -9.47 -25.73
C VAL A 74 -15.69 -9.36 -24.80
N ALA A 75 -16.60 -10.32 -24.86
CA ALA A 75 -17.69 -10.47 -23.91
C ALA A 75 -17.62 -11.86 -23.29
N PHE A 76 -17.40 -11.93 -21.98
CA PHE A 76 -17.47 -13.18 -21.25
C PHE A 76 -18.94 -13.56 -21.06
N ASN A 77 -19.25 -14.83 -21.31
CA ASN A 77 -20.44 -15.42 -20.70
C ASN A 77 -20.17 -15.78 -19.22
N GLU A 78 -21.22 -16.14 -18.49
CA GLU A 78 -21.11 -16.43 -17.05
C GLU A 78 -20.17 -17.60 -16.71
N SER A 79 -20.14 -18.66 -17.53
CA SER A 79 -19.28 -19.81 -17.26
C SER A 79 -17.81 -19.51 -17.57
N GLU A 80 -17.55 -18.75 -18.62
CA GLU A 80 -16.21 -18.24 -18.95
C GLU A 80 -15.70 -17.30 -17.87
N TRP A 81 -16.53 -16.35 -17.43
CA TRP A 81 -16.16 -15.41 -16.38
C TRP A 81 -15.89 -16.12 -15.06
N ARG A 82 -16.77 -17.04 -14.64
CA ARG A 82 -16.58 -17.82 -13.41
C ARG A 82 -15.26 -18.59 -13.46
N ARG A 83 -15.00 -19.32 -14.55
CA ARG A 83 -13.73 -20.05 -14.73
C ARG A 83 -12.53 -19.12 -14.68
N PHE A 84 -12.60 -17.96 -15.34
CA PHE A 84 -11.52 -16.98 -15.34
C PHE A 84 -11.24 -16.43 -13.93
N ALA A 85 -12.30 -16.04 -13.21
CA ALA A 85 -12.19 -15.51 -11.87
C ALA A 85 -11.58 -16.55 -10.91
N GLU A 86 -12.11 -17.78 -10.87
CA GLU A 86 -11.61 -18.86 -10.02
C GLU A 86 -10.14 -19.22 -10.31
N GLN A 87 -9.72 -19.13 -11.57
CA GLN A 87 -8.37 -19.53 -11.98
C GLN A 87 -7.32 -18.43 -11.77
N TYR A 88 -7.69 -17.16 -11.93
CA TYR A 88 -6.72 -16.06 -12.00
C TYR A 88 -6.91 -14.93 -10.99
N LEU A 89 -8.13 -14.74 -10.44
CA LEU A 89 -8.45 -13.60 -9.57
C LEU A 89 -8.80 -14.01 -8.15
N ASP A 90 -9.50 -15.12 -7.99
CA ASP A 90 -9.99 -15.66 -6.73
C ASP A 90 -9.56 -17.13 -6.61
N SER A 91 -8.27 -17.39 -6.85
CA SER A 91 -7.68 -18.71 -6.62
C SER A 91 -7.29 -18.82 -5.15
N PRO A 92 -7.94 -19.70 -4.36
CA PRO A 92 -7.44 -20.03 -3.03
C PRO A 92 -6.10 -20.76 -3.19
N GLN A 93 -5.00 -20.05 -2.93
CA GLN A 93 -3.68 -20.62 -2.70
C GLN A 93 -3.37 -20.52 -1.20
#